data_AF-A0A7Z7AVP7-F1
#
_entry.id   AF-A0A7Z7AVP7-F1
#
_cell.length_a   1.000
_cell.length_b   1.000
_cell.length_c   1.000
_cell.angle_alpha   90.00
_cell.angle_beta   90.00
_cell.angle_gamma   90.00
#
_symmetry.space_group_name_H-M   'P 1'
#
loop_
_entity.id
_entity.type
_entity.pdbx_description
1 polymer ?
#
loop_
_entity_poly.entity_id
_entity_poly.type
_entity_poly.pdbx_seq_one_letter_code
_entity_poly.pdbx_strand_id
1 'polypeptide(L)'
;MTSYNDIFSKAESSLQDYCFLSEEDFKKNFGYYKTYESQDLTDSQYYERLVEVIFYSGFKAETVDNKMPVIKSYFSDFQSVAEYDESMVFKIMQDEQMIRNEKKISACIKNAKVFSNIVEKHGSFKKYIDTFKTEQSFENLMLFKEELQYTFSFLGDITSYHFMTDIGLPVLKPDRVITRIFKRIGLIESEEQLLKTVIHGRKFSQATGHPIRYIDIVFATYGQMGNDDYFGLKDGGICLGKNPKCNICGIRDFCNYSFR
;
A
#
# COMPACT_ATOMS: atom_id res chain seq x y z
N MET A 1 -19.82 -20.05 9.49
CA MET A 1 -19.62 -18.59 9.34
C MET A 1 -18.12 -18.37 9.34
N THR A 2 -17.55 -17.68 8.34
CA THR A 2 -16.10 -17.44 8.29
C THR A 2 -15.69 -16.56 9.47
N SER A 3 -14.90 -17.11 10.40
CA SER A 3 -14.40 -16.34 11.54
C SER A 3 -13.21 -15.50 11.08
N TYR A 4 -13.46 -14.26 10.68
CA TYR A 4 -12.40 -13.31 10.29
C TYR A 4 -11.34 -13.14 11.39
N ASN A 5 -11.77 -13.16 12.65
CA ASN A 5 -10.89 -13.10 13.80
C ASN A 5 -9.93 -14.30 13.84
N ASP A 6 -10.47 -15.52 13.72
CA ASP A 6 -9.68 -16.77 13.74
C ASP A 6 -8.70 -16.84 12.55
N ILE A 7 -9.15 -16.49 11.34
CA ILE A 7 -8.27 -16.44 10.16
C ILE A 7 -7.12 -15.46 10.40
N PHE A 8 -7.40 -14.25 10.88
CA PHE A 8 -6.37 -13.24 11.08
C PHE A 8 -5.39 -13.63 12.17
N SER A 9 -5.86 -14.05 13.35
CA SER A 9 -5.00 -14.46 14.45
C SER A 9 -4.10 -15.65 14.09
N LYS A 10 -4.61 -16.62 13.32
CA LYS A 10 -3.78 -17.73 12.80
C LYS A 10 -2.76 -17.27 11.75
N ALA A 11 -3.11 -16.30 10.89
CA ALA A 11 -2.15 -15.73 9.94
C ALA A 11 -1.03 -14.97 10.67
N GLU A 12 -1.38 -14.09 11.61
CA GLU A 12 -0.44 -13.32 12.43
C GLU A 12 0.49 -14.23 13.25
N SER A 13 -0.07 -15.20 13.99
CA SER A 13 0.72 -16.13 14.81
C SER A 13 1.68 -16.97 13.97
N SER A 14 1.22 -17.56 12.85
CA SER A 14 2.13 -18.33 12.00
C SER A 14 3.19 -17.47 11.31
N LEU A 15 2.91 -16.19 11.05
CA LEU A 15 3.91 -15.26 10.53
C LEU A 15 4.96 -14.91 11.60
N GLN A 16 4.52 -14.66 12.83
CA GLN A 16 5.40 -14.40 13.96
C GLN A 16 6.33 -15.59 14.23
N ASP A 17 5.80 -16.82 14.20
CA ASP A 17 6.58 -18.05 14.38
C ASP A 17 7.58 -18.31 13.24
N TYR A 18 7.25 -17.84 12.03
CA TYR A 18 8.07 -18.07 10.84
C TYR A 18 9.19 -17.03 10.65
N CYS A 19 8.94 -15.77 10.99
CA CYS A 19 9.92 -14.70 10.81
C CYS A 19 11.13 -14.88 11.73
N PHE A 20 12.26 -14.26 11.38
CA PHE A 20 13.47 -14.33 12.23
C PHE A 20 13.55 -13.20 13.26
N LEU A 21 12.52 -12.35 13.38
CA LEU A 21 12.49 -11.27 14.36
C LEU A 21 12.39 -11.83 15.78
N SER A 22 12.97 -11.11 16.74
CA SER A 22 12.63 -11.32 18.15
C SER A 22 11.17 -10.94 18.40
N GLU A 23 10.58 -11.40 19.50
CA GLU A 23 9.23 -10.98 19.90
C GLU A 23 9.12 -9.45 20.08
N GLU A 24 10.18 -8.82 20.59
CA GLU A 24 10.28 -7.37 20.75
C GLU A 24 10.29 -6.65 19.39
N ASP A 25 11.13 -7.11 18.46
CA ASP A 25 11.22 -6.53 17.12
C ASP A 25 9.94 -6.73 16.32
N PHE A 26 9.28 -7.89 16.44
CA PHE A 26 7.98 -8.13 15.83
C PHE A 26 6.95 -7.14 16.36
N LYS A 27 6.83 -7.00 17.69
CA LYS A 27 5.92 -6.04 18.32
C LYS A 27 6.21 -4.61 17.91
N LYS A 28 7.49 -4.23 17.78
CA LYS A 28 7.90 -2.89 17.34
C LYS A 28 7.55 -2.64 15.87
N ASN A 29 7.99 -3.51 14.97
CA ASN A 29 7.90 -3.30 13.52
C ASN A 29 6.45 -3.44 13.05
N PHE A 30 5.73 -4.46 13.48
CA PHE A 30 4.32 -4.63 13.15
C PHE A 30 3.43 -3.69 13.98
N GLY A 31 3.75 -3.45 15.25
CA GLY A 31 2.96 -2.58 16.13
C GLY A 31 2.91 -1.12 15.68
N TYR A 32 3.91 -0.64 14.94
CA TYR A 32 3.88 0.67 14.28
C TYR A 32 2.60 0.85 13.41
N TYR A 33 2.17 -0.20 12.73
CA TYR A 33 0.99 -0.15 11.86
C TYR A 33 -0.34 -0.18 12.64
N LYS A 34 -0.31 -0.42 13.95
CA LYS A 34 -1.49 -0.29 14.84
C LYS A 34 -1.78 1.17 15.21
N THR A 35 -0.88 2.11 14.92
CA THR A 35 -1.08 3.55 15.19
C THR A 35 -0.99 4.41 13.94
N TYR A 36 -0.88 3.79 12.76
CA TYR A 36 -0.64 4.48 11.50
C TYR A 36 -1.79 5.41 11.08
N GLU A 37 -3.04 4.99 11.28
CA GLU A 37 -4.24 5.75 10.90
C GLU A 37 -4.43 7.04 11.73
N SER A 38 -3.68 7.23 12.81
CA SER A 38 -3.74 8.41 13.67
C SER A 38 -2.69 9.48 13.38
N GLN A 39 -1.92 9.35 12.29
CA GLN A 39 -0.87 10.31 11.96
C GLN A 39 -1.45 11.55 11.27
N ASP A 40 -1.13 12.74 11.80
CA ASP A 40 -1.37 14.01 11.12
C ASP A 40 -0.22 14.27 10.16
N LEU A 41 -0.48 14.06 8.87
CA LEU A 41 0.52 14.21 7.81
C LEU A 41 0.60 15.66 7.34
N THR A 42 1.81 16.15 7.11
CA THR A 42 2.03 17.44 6.43
C THR A 42 1.75 17.30 4.92
N ASP A 43 1.52 18.43 4.24
CA ASP A 43 1.33 18.43 2.77
C ASP A 43 2.53 17.81 2.03
N SER A 44 3.76 18.04 2.51
CA SER A 44 4.96 17.40 1.97
C SER A 44 4.93 15.88 2.13
N GLN A 45 4.42 15.36 3.25
CA GLN A 45 4.30 13.91 3.47
C GLN A 45 3.21 13.28 2.59
N TYR A 46 2.06 13.95 2.43
CA TYR A 46 1.04 13.51 1.46
C TYR A 46 1.62 13.44 0.05
N TYR A 47 2.35 14.46 -0.36
CA TYR A 47 2.99 14.48 -1.68
C TYR A 47 4.07 13.41 -1.84
N GLU A 48 4.90 13.20 -0.81
CA GLU A 48 5.90 12.12 -0.79
C GLU A 48 5.24 10.75 -1.01
N ARG A 49 4.14 10.44 -0.31
CA ARG A 49 3.38 9.19 -0.53
C ARG A 49 2.84 9.10 -1.95
N LEU A 50 2.34 10.21 -2.51
CA LEU A 50 1.84 10.23 -3.89
C LEU A 50 2.93 9.84 -4.90
N VAL A 51 4.14 10.38 -4.73
CA VAL A 51 5.30 10.06 -5.58
C VAL A 51 5.73 8.60 -5.38
N GLU A 52 5.85 8.15 -4.13
CA GLU A 52 6.28 6.79 -3.79
C GLU A 52 5.36 5.74 -4.44
N VAL A 53 4.03 5.86 -4.29
CA VAL A 53 3.09 4.87 -4.85
C VAL A 53 3.12 4.81 -6.38
N ILE A 54 3.41 5.92 -7.06
CA ILE A 54 3.60 5.96 -8.51
C ILE A 54 4.82 5.14 -8.90
N PHE A 55 5.94 5.27 -8.17
CA PHE A 55 7.13 4.46 -8.44
C PHE A 55 6.93 2.99 -8.07
N TYR A 56 6.25 2.65 -6.96
CA TYR A 56 5.92 1.26 -6.65
C TYR A 56 5.00 0.60 -7.67
N SER A 57 4.14 1.36 -8.36
CA SER A 57 3.21 0.81 -9.35
C SER A 57 3.93 0.12 -10.52
N GLY A 58 3.95 -1.21 -10.56
CA GLY A 58 4.57 -1.97 -11.67
C GLY A 58 6.08 -2.19 -11.56
N PHE A 59 6.70 -1.86 -10.43
CA PHE A 59 8.07 -2.29 -10.10
C PHE A 59 8.08 -3.23 -8.89
N LYS A 60 9.17 -3.97 -8.71
CA LYS A 60 9.41 -4.70 -7.46
C LYS A 60 9.71 -3.67 -6.37
N ALA A 61 9.20 -3.88 -5.15
CA ALA A 61 9.45 -3.00 -4.00
C ALA A 61 10.95 -2.75 -3.80
N GLU A 62 11.75 -3.82 -3.73
CA GLU A 62 13.22 -3.76 -3.61
C GLU A 62 13.88 -2.86 -4.68
N THR A 63 13.38 -2.86 -5.92
CA THR A 63 13.91 -1.99 -6.98
C THR A 63 13.65 -0.52 -6.66
N VAL A 64 12.47 -0.20 -6.13
CA VAL A 64 12.10 1.17 -5.76
C VAL A 64 12.81 1.59 -4.48
N ASP A 65 12.90 0.71 -3.48
CA ASP A 65 13.57 0.96 -2.19
C ASP A 65 15.03 1.37 -2.40
N ASN A 66 15.76 0.60 -3.23
CA ASN A 66 17.15 0.90 -3.60
C ASN A 66 17.32 2.23 -4.36
N LYS A 67 16.25 2.74 -4.95
CA LYS A 67 16.22 3.96 -5.76
C LYS A 67 15.53 5.11 -5.03
N MET A 68 15.07 4.88 -3.81
CA MET A 68 14.32 5.87 -3.03
C MET A 68 15.14 7.14 -2.74
N PRO A 69 16.45 7.08 -2.42
CA PRO A 69 17.24 8.29 -2.19
C PRO A 69 17.26 9.23 -3.40
N VAL A 70 17.44 8.70 -4.62
CA VAL A 70 17.46 9.50 -5.85
C VAL A 70 16.05 9.96 -6.26
N ILE A 71 15.01 9.16 -6.01
CA ILE A 71 13.62 9.61 -6.21
C ILE A 71 13.35 10.82 -5.32
N LYS A 72 13.69 10.74 -4.03
CA LYS A 72 13.48 11.85 -3.08
C LYS A 72 14.32 13.08 -3.40
N SER A 73 15.53 12.92 -3.94
CA SER A 73 16.34 14.08 -4.31
C SER A 73 15.75 14.92 -5.45
N TYR A 74 14.97 14.30 -6.35
CA TYR A 74 14.28 15.02 -7.43
C TYR A 74 12.84 15.43 -7.08
N PHE A 75 12.18 14.74 -6.16
CA PHE A 75 10.74 14.89 -5.93
C PHE A 75 10.34 15.22 -4.49
N SER A 76 11.23 15.79 -3.67
CA SER A 76 10.96 16.08 -2.25
C SER A 76 10.01 17.25 -2.00
N ASP A 77 9.93 18.22 -2.92
CA ASP A 77 9.15 19.44 -2.74
C ASP A 77 8.22 19.69 -3.93
N PHE A 78 6.91 19.59 -3.70
CA PHE A 78 5.91 19.73 -4.78
C PHE A 78 5.91 21.13 -5.41
N GLN A 79 6.28 22.18 -4.67
CA GLN A 79 6.32 23.54 -5.20
C GLN A 79 7.45 23.66 -6.23
N SER A 80 8.66 23.22 -5.87
CA SER A 80 9.80 23.20 -6.78
C SER A 80 9.56 22.29 -7.98
N VAL A 81 8.99 21.10 -7.75
CA VAL A 81 8.70 20.13 -8.82
C VAL A 81 7.60 20.64 -9.76
N ALA A 82 6.65 21.44 -9.26
CA ALA A 82 5.62 22.06 -10.10
C ALA A 82 6.23 23.01 -11.15
N GLU A 83 7.41 23.57 -10.91
CA GLU A 83 8.12 24.42 -11.88
C GLU A 83 8.98 23.63 -12.87
N TYR A 84 9.05 22.30 -12.76
CA TYR A 84 9.87 21.49 -13.67
C TYR A 84 9.29 21.49 -15.09
N ASP A 85 10.22 21.60 -16.06
CA ASP A 85 9.95 21.59 -17.50
C ASP A 85 10.58 20.35 -18.17
N GLU A 86 10.53 20.30 -19.51
CA GLU A 86 11.10 19.22 -20.30
C GLU A 86 12.62 19.03 -20.11
N SER A 87 13.34 20.12 -19.83
CA SER A 87 14.79 20.05 -19.57
C SER A 87 15.09 19.27 -18.29
N MET A 88 14.24 19.42 -17.28
CA MET A 88 14.36 18.67 -16.04
C MET A 88 14.00 17.19 -16.24
N VAL A 89 12.98 16.88 -17.05
CA VAL A 89 12.68 15.49 -17.42
C VAL A 89 13.89 14.83 -18.07
N PHE A 90 14.52 15.49 -19.03
CA PHE A 90 15.73 15.00 -19.69
C PHE A 90 16.85 14.77 -18.67
N LYS A 91 17.10 15.73 -17.78
CA LYS A 91 18.11 15.62 -16.73
C LYS A 91 17.88 14.40 -15.82
N ILE A 92 16.66 14.19 -15.34
CA ILE A 92 16.30 13.04 -14.49
C ILE A 92 16.49 11.72 -15.24
N MET A 93 16.14 11.68 -16.53
CA MET A 93 16.31 10.49 -17.37
C MET A 93 17.78 10.13 -17.62
N GLN A 94 18.70 11.10 -17.58
CA GLN A 94 20.14 10.85 -17.72
C GLN A 94 20.78 10.30 -16.44
N ASP A 95 20.17 10.52 -15.27
CA ASP A 95 20.69 10.02 -14.01
C ASP A 95 20.71 8.47 -14.00
N GLU A 96 21.90 7.88 -13.93
CA GLU A 96 22.09 6.42 -13.90
C GLU A 96 21.55 5.77 -12.62
N GLN A 97 21.47 6.55 -11.55
CA GLN A 97 20.89 6.09 -10.31
C GLN A 97 19.37 6.05 -10.41
N MET A 98 18.71 6.77 -11.33
CA MET A 98 17.26 6.88 -11.37
C MET A 98 16.56 5.68 -12.03
N ILE A 99 15.29 5.46 -11.69
CA ILE A 99 14.40 4.62 -12.48
C ILE A 99 14.02 5.38 -13.75
N ARG A 100 14.63 5.02 -14.88
CA ARG A 100 14.44 5.66 -16.21
C ARG A 100 13.09 5.33 -16.84
N ASN A 101 12.01 5.77 -16.20
CA ASN A 101 10.65 5.68 -16.68
C ASN A 101 10.07 7.09 -16.89
N GLU A 102 10.23 7.58 -18.12
CA GLU A 102 9.81 8.92 -18.50
C GLU A 102 8.33 9.19 -18.16
N LYS A 103 7.43 8.25 -18.45
CA LYS A 103 6.00 8.42 -18.19
C LYS A 103 5.70 8.68 -16.71
N LYS A 104 6.40 8.00 -15.80
CA LYS A 104 6.26 8.21 -14.35
C LYS A 104 6.86 9.53 -13.89
N ILE A 105 8.05 9.86 -14.39
CA ILE A 105 8.73 11.14 -14.11
C ILE A 105 7.82 12.30 -14.51
N SER A 106 7.31 12.29 -15.74
CA SER A 106 6.37 13.30 -16.25
C SER A 106 5.07 13.32 -15.43
N ALA A 107 4.59 12.16 -14.98
CA ALA A 107 3.40 12.09 -14.13
C ALA A 107 3.63 12.73 -12.76
N CYS A 108 4.76 12.48 -12.09
CA CYS A 108 5.10 13.13 -10.83
C CYS A 108 5.16 14.66 -10.98
N ILE A 109 5.77 15.16 -12.06
CA ILE A 109 5.82 16.62 -12.36
C ILE A 109 4.42 17.20 -12.57
N LYS A 110 3.59 16.54 -13.38
CA LYS A 110 2.20 16.98 -13.60
C LYS A 110 1.39 16.95 -12.30
N ASN A 111 1.57 15.91 -11.50
CA ASN A 111 0.88 15.75 -10.22
C ASN A 111 1.33 16.79 -9.20
N ALA A 112 2.60 17.22 -9.20
CA ALA A 112 3.08 18.31 -8.36
C ALA A 112 2.33 19.62 -8.63
N LYS A 113 2.10 19.96 -9.90
CA LYS A 113 1.29 21.12 -10.31
C LYS A 113 -0.14 21.02 -9.79
N VAL A 114 -0.78 19.86 -9.98
CA VAL A 114 -2.15 19.60 -9.50
C VAL A 114 -2.23 19.69 -7.97
N PHE A 115 -1.27 19.07 -7.28
CA PHE A 115 -1.18 19.06 -5.82
C PHE A 115 -1.00 20.47 -5.27
N SER A 116 -0.10 21.26 -5.87
CA SER A 116 0.11 22.66 -5.49
C SER A 116 -1.17 23.49 -5.58
N ASN A 117 -1.92 23.35 -6.69
CA ASN A 117 -3.19 24.04 -6.88
C ASN A 117 -4.26 23.61 -5.86
N ILE A 118 -4.30 22.33 -5.49
CA ILE A 118 -5.21 21.82 -4.45
C ILE A 118 -4.88 22.46 -3.10
N VAL A 119 -3.59 22.47 -2.72
CA VAL A 119 -3.14 23.08 -1.46
C VAL A 119 -3.46 24.57 -1.43
N GLU A 120 -3.23 25.31 -2.52
CA GLU A 120 -3.57 26.73 -2.63
C GLU A 120 -5.07 26.99 -2.45
N LYS A 121 -5.91 26.19 -3.13
CA LYS A 121 -7.37 26.37 -3.11
C LYS A 121 -8.03 25.97 -1.78
N HIS A 122 -7.55 24.90 -1.15
CA HIS A 122 -8.17 24.32 0.05
C HIS A 122 -7.43 24.70 1.35
N GLY A 123 -6.24 25.28 1.23
CA GLY A 123 -5.35 25.66 2.33
C GLY A 123 -4.48 24.51 2.87
N SER A 124 -4.79 23.25 2.55
CA SER A 124 -3.93 22.07 2.71
C SER A 124 -4.52 20.87 1.97
N PHE A 125 -3.71 19.85 1.71
CA PHE A 125 -4.18 18.61 1.11
C PHE A 125 -5.10 17.84 2.06
N LYS A 126 -4.82 17.87 3.38
CA LYS A 126 -5.74 17.32 4.39
C LYS A 126 -7.13 17.96 4.31
N LYS A 127 -7.22 19.29 4.24
CA LYS A 127 -8.51 20.00 4.11
C LYS A 127 -9.23 19.65 2.81
N TYR A 128 -8.50 19.37 1.74
CA TYR A 128 -9.08 18.84 0.50
C TYR A 128 -9.73 17.47 0.73
N ILE A 129 -9.04 16.51 1.38
CA ILE A 129 -9.60 15.20 1.72
C ILE A 129 -10.85 15.35 2.61
N ASP A 130 -10.79 16.24 3.61
CA ASP A 130 -11.90 16.47 4.55
C ASP A 130 -13.19 16.94 3.84
N THR A 131 -13.10 17.54 2.63
CA THR A 131 -14.29 17.91 1.85
C THR A 131 -15.12 16.71 1.37
N PHE A 132 -14.50 15.53 1.26
CA PHE A 132 -15.16 14.29 0.86
C PHE A 132 -15.82 13.56 2.02
N LYS A 133 -15.53 13.94 3.28
CA LYS A 133 -16.10 13.32 4.49
C LYS A 133 -15.94 11.79 4.48
N THR A 134 -14.72 11.33 4.17
CA THR A 134 -14.38 9.92 3.97
C THR A 134 -14.63 9.01 5.18
N GLU A 135 -14.72 9.61 6.37
CA GLU A 135 -15.02 8.97 7.65
C GLU A 135 -16.52 8.66 7.83
N GLN A 136 -17.41 9.31 7.08
CA GLN A 136 -18.86 9.21 7.29
C GLN A 136 -19.48 8.00 6.62
N SER A 137 -18.92 7.53 5.50
CA SER A 137 -19.48 6.40 4.76
C SER A 137 -18.45 5.74 3.85
N PHE A 138 -18.72 4.49 3.47
CA PHE A 138 -17.87 3.79 2.50
C PHE A 138 -18.03 4.38 1.09
N GLU A 139 -19.21 4.88 0.78
CA GLU A 139 -19.55 5.56 -0.46
C GLU A 139 -18.68 6.82 -0.64
N ASN A 140 -18.56 7.65 0.40
CA ASN A 140 -17.70 8.84 0.39
C ASN A 140 -16.22 8.48 0.19
N LEU A 141 -15.77 7.40 0.82
CA LEU A 141 -14.42 6.88 0.64
C LEU A 141 -14.16 6.41 -0.80
N MET A 142 -15.15 5.79 -1.45
CA MET A 142 -15.04 5.38 -2.85
C MET A 142 -15.14 6.57 -3.83
N LEU A 143 -15.94 7.59 -3.51
CA LEU A 143 -15.97 8.83 -4.29
C LEU A 143 -14.61 9.55 -4.25
N PHE A 144 -13.96 9.60 -3.08
CA PHE A 144 -12.61 10.14 -2.99
C PHE A 144 -11.61 9.31 -3.80
N LYS A 145 -11.72 7.98 -3.79
CA LYS A 145 -10.91 7.11 -4.66
C LYS A 145 -11.10 7.49 -6.13
N GLU A 146 -12.34 7.61 -6.59
CA GLU A 146 -12.66 7.95 -7.98
C GLU A 146 -12.07 9.32 -8.36
N GLU A 147 -12.18 10.30 -7.47
CA GLU A 147 -11.60 11.63 -7.66
C GLU A 147 -10.06 11.57 -7.77
N LEU A 148 -9.38 10.76 -6.96
CA LEU A 148 -7.93 10.56 -7.09
C LEU A 148 -7.55 10.03 -8.47
N GLN A 149 -8.35 9.11 -9.03
CA GLN A 149 -8.11 8.53 -10.36
C GLN A 149 -8.32 9.54 -11.49
N TYR A 150 -9.31 10.42 -11.32
CA TYR A 150 -9.61 11.47 -12.28
C TYR A 150 -8.57 12.59 -12.25
N THR A 151 -8.19 13.03 -11.06
CA THR A 151 -7.38 14.23 -10.85
C THR A 151 -5.88 13.97 -11.03
N PHE A 152 -5.37 12.82 -10.55
CA PHE A 152 -3.93 12.53 -10.58
C PHE A 152 -3.56 11.54 -11.69
N SER A 153 -2.46 11.84 -12.38
CA SER A 153 -1.90 10.93 -13.39
C SER A 153 -1.22 9.75 -12.72
N PHE A 154 -1.31 8.55 -13.32
CA PHE A 154 -0.76 7.29 -12.77
C PHE A 154 -1.40 6.78 -11.47
N LEU A 155 -2.55 7.32 -11.06
CA LEU A 155 -3.34 6.81 -9.95
C LEU A 155 -4.44 5.89 -10.49
N GLY A 156 -4.07 4.67 -10.91
CA GLY A 156 -5.01 3.62 -11.33
C GLY A 156 -5.67 2.90 -10.15
N ASP A 157 -6.52 1.90 -10.39
CA ASP A 157 -7.33 1.26 -9.33
C ASP A 157 -6.54 0.83 -8.08
N ILE A 158 -5.50 0.02 -8.27
CA ILE A 158 -4.67 -0.47 -7.16
C ILE A 158 -3.82 0.65 -6.56
N THR A 159 -3.31 1.57 -7.40
CA THR A 159 -2.44 2.67 -6.96
C THR A 159 -3.21 3.70 -6.13
N SER A 160 -4.48 3.97 -6.43
CA SER A 160 -5.32 4.84 -5.61
C SER A 160 -5.60 4.21 -4.24
N TYR A 161 -5.90 2.90 -4.17
CA TYR A 161 -5.98 2.23 -2.88
C TYR A 161 -4.64 2.25 -2.13
N HIS A 162 -3.51 2.07 -2.82
CA HIS A 162 -2.17 2.17 -2.22
C HIS A 162 -1.97 3.53 -1.55
N PHE A 163 -2.26 4.61 -2.28
CA PHE A 163 -2.17 5.97 -1.76
C PHE A 163 -3.07 6.16 -0.53
N MET A 164 -4.34 5.77 -0.65
CA MET A 164 -5.31 5.88 0.44
C MET A 164 -4.88 5.10 1.69
N THR A 165 -4.34 3.89 1.53
CA THR A 165 -3.79 3.11 2.64
C THR A 165 -2.57 3.79 3.28
N ASP A 166 -1.66 4.35 2.48
CA ASP A 166 -0.43 5.01 2.94
C ASP A 166 -0.66 6.39 3.56
N ILE A 167 -1.84 6.98 3.37
CA ILE A 167 -2.26 8.21 4.06
C ILE A 167 -3.21 7.95 5.24
N GLY A 168 -3.41 6.68 5.60
CA GLY A 168 -4.17 6.29 6.79
C GLY A 168 -5.68 6.23 6.61
N LEU A 169 -6.21 6.23 5.38
CA LEU A 169 -7.64 6.02 5.15
C LEU A 169 -8.02 4.55 5.37
N PRO A 170 -9.27 4.25 5.76
CA PRO A 170 -9.67 2.91 6.19
C PRO A 170 -9.95 1.96 5.00
N VAL A 171 -8.94 1.80 4.15
CA VAL A 171 -8.84 0.82 3.07
C VAL A 171 -7.52 0.05 3.17
N LEU A 172 -7.53 -1.18 2.69
CA LEU A 172 -6.31 -1.93 2.40
C LEU A 172 -5.98 -1.83 0.91
N LYS A 173 -4.74 -2.12 0.54
CA LYS A 173 -4.30 -2.13 -0.86
C LYS A 173 -4.54 -3.51 -1.48
N PRO A 174 -5.51 -3.69 -2.40
CA PRO A 174 -5.84 -5.00 -2.96
C PRO A 174 -4.84 -5.40 -4.04
N ASP A 175 -3.59 -5.61 -3.66
CA ASP A 175 -2.54 -6.03 -4.59
C ASP A 175 -2.59 -7.54 -4.87
N ARG A 176 -1.72 -7.98 -5.78
CA ARG A 176 -1.56 -9.40 -6.16
C ARG A 176 -1.26 -10.35 -4.99
N VAL A 177 -0.76 -9.85 -3.86
CA VAL A 177 -0.48 -10.66 -2.68
C VAL A 177 -1.78 -10.89 -1.93
N ILE A 178 -2.47 -9.81 -1.56
CA ILE A 178 -3.69 -9.91 -0.78
C ILE A 178 -4.80 -10.58 -1.59
N THR A 179 -4.99 -10.22 -2.86
CA THR A 179 -6.03 -10.83 -3.70
C THR A 179 -5.79 -12.33 -3.89
N ARG A 180 -4.52 -12.76 -4.08
CA ARG A 180 -4.16 -14.18 -4.12
C ARG A 180 -4.50 -14.90 -2.82
N ILE A 181 -4.12 -14.34 -1.68
CA ILE A 181 -4.43 -14.94 -0.36
C ILE A 181 -5.93 -15.09 -0.21
N PHE A 182 -6.69 -14.00 -0.42
CA PHE A 182 -8.15 -13.98 -0.23
C PHE A 182 -8.87 -14.93 -1.19
N LYS A 183 -8.37 -15.08 -2.43
CA LYS A 183 -8.87 -16.08 -3.37
C LYS A 183 -8.61 -17.50 -2.88
N ARG A 184 -7.39 -17.78 -2.42
CA ARG A 184 -7.00 -19.11 -1.91
C ARG A 184 -7.84 -19.52 -0.70
N ILE A 185 -8.20 -18.59 0.20
CA ILE A 185 -9.07 -18.89 1.35
C ILE A 185 -10.57 -18.73 1.05
N GLY A 186 -10.95 -18.60 -0.22
CA GLY A 186 -12.35 -18.58 -0.65
C GLY A 186 -13.15 -17.33 -0.27
N LEU A 187 -12.49 -16.22 0.05
CA LEU A 187 -13.17 -14.94 0.29
C LEU A 187 -13.56 -14.26 -1.03
N ILE A 188 -12.76 -14.41 -2.08
CA ILE A 188 -13.03 -13.89 -3.42
C ILE A 188 -12.88 -15.00 -4.46
N GLU A 189 -13.54 -14.85 -5.61
CA GLU A 189 -13.54 -15.82 -6.70
C GLU A 189 -12.40 -15.54 -7.71
N SER A 190 -12.06 -14.26 -7.91
CA SER A 190 -11.03 -13.79 -8.84
C SER A 190 -10.10 -12.77 -8.17
N GLU A 191 -8.82 -12.78 -8.57
CA GLU A 191 -7.83 -11.79 -8.10
C GLU A 191 -8.13 -10.37 -8.65
N GLU A 192 -9.05 -10.25 -9.61
CA GLU A 192 -9.53 -8.99 -10.20
C GLU A 192 -10.64 -8.33 -9.35
N GLN A 193 -11.17 -9.00 -8.33
CA GLN A 193 -12.23 -8.47 -7.48
C GLN A 193 -11.69 -7.52 -6.39
N LEU A 194 -11.12 -6.39 -6.82
CA LEU A 194 -10.44 -5.44 -5.95
C LEU A 194 -11.35 -4.87 -4.85
N LEU A 195 -12.54 -4.39 -5.23
CA LEU A 195 -13.50 -3.82 -4.26
C LEU A 195 -13.94 -4.85 -3.22
N LYS A 196 -14.22 -6.08 -3.64
CA LYS A 196 -14.58 -7.18 -2.74
C LYS A 196 -13.43 -7.48 -1.76
N THR A 197 -12.19 -7.43 -2.23
CA THR A 197 -10.99 -7.60 -1.41
C THR A 197 -10.91 -6.52 -0.33
N VAL A 198 -11.11 -5.25 -0.68
CA VAL A 198 -11.14 -4.13 0.28
C VAL A 198 -12.24 -4.30 1.33
N ILE A 199 -13.45 -4.70 0.90
CA ILE A 199 -14.56 -4.99 1.81
C ILE A 199 -14.18 -6.11 2.80
N HIS A 200 -13.49 -7.17 2.36
CA HIS A 200 -13.05 -8.24 3.25
C HIS A 200 -12.04 -7.78 4.29
N GLY A 201 -11.08 -6.91 3.97
CA GLY A 201 -10.19 -6.41 5.03
C GLY A 201 -10.83 -5.40 5.97
N ARG A 202 -11.85 -4.65 5.53
CA ARG A 202 -12.71 -3.90 6.48
C ARG A 202 -13.42 -4.84 7.45
N LYS A 203 -13.91 -6.00 6.99
CA LYS A 203 -14.48 -7.03 7.87
C LYS A 203 -13.46 -7.65 8.80
N PHE A 204 -12.22 -7.87 8.35
CA PHE A 204 -11.12 -8.29 9.23
C PHE A 204 -10.86 -7.25 10.32
N SER A 205 -10.71 -5.97 9.96
CA SER A 205 -10.51 -4.88 10.90
C SER A 205 -11.64 -4.79 11.93
N GLN A 206 -12.90 -4.86 11.50
CA GLN A 206 -14.07 -4.88 12.39
C GLN A 206 -14.08 -6.08 13.34
N ALA A 207 -13.74 -7.28 12.85
CA ALA A 207 -13.81 -8.50 13.64
C ALA A 207 -12.64 -8.67 14.63
N THR A 208 -11.48 -8.07 14.36
CA THR A 208 -10.29 -8.14 15.22
C THR A 208 -10.17 -6.92 16.14
N GLY A 209 -10.80 -5.79 15.78
CA GLY A 209 -10.58 -4.51 16.43
C GLY A 209 -9.24 -3.88 16.08
N HIS A 210 -8.48 -4.45 15.13
CA HIS A 210 -7.24 -3.84 14.65
C HIS A 210 -7.50 -2.81 13.54
N PRO A 211 -6.67 -1.75 13.44
CA PRO A 211 -6.69 -0.84 12.30
C PRO A 211 -6.51 -1.60 10.99
N ILE A 212 -7.15 -1.15 9.92
CA ILE A 212 -7.06 -1.83 8.62
C ILE A 212 -5.64 -1.80 8.07
N ARG A 213 -4.84 -0.78 8.41
CA ARG A 213 -3.42 -0.75 8.04
C ARG A 213 -2.62 -1.89 8.68
N TYR A 214 -2.99 -2.30 9.89
CA TYR A 214 -2.39 -3.48 10.52
C TYR A 214 -2.80 -4.78 9.81
N ILE A 215 -4.07 -4.87 9.42
CA ILE A 215 -4.57 -6.00 8.63
C ILE A 215 -3.83 -6.12 7.29
N ASP A 216 -3.69 -4.99 6.60
CA ASP A 216 -3.03 -4.85 5.31
C ASP A 216 -1.57 -5.33 5.38
N ILE A 217 -0.79 -4.81 6.33
CA ILE A 217 0.64 -5.15 6.42
C ILE A 217 0.86 -6.62 6.79
N VAL A 218 0.04 -7.19 7.68
CA VAL A 218 0.15 -8.61 8.03
C VAL A 218 -0.10 -9.48 6.80
N PHE A 219 -1.17 -9.25 6.03
CA PHE A 219 -1.45 -10.06 4.84
C PHE A 219 -0.47 -9.80 3.69
N ALA A 220 -0.04 -8.56 3.49
CA ALA A 220 0.99 -8.23 2.50
C ALA A 220 2.28 -9.00 2.82
N THR A 221 2.77 -8.92 4.06
CA THR A 221 3.96 -9.63 4.51
C THR A 221 3.77 -11.15 4.48
N TYR A 222 2.56 -11.64 4.78
CA TYR A 222 2.23 -13.07 4.77
C TYR A 222 2.47 -13.73 3.41
N GLY A 223 2.38 -12.99 2.30
CA GLY A 223 2.56 -13.52 0.95
C GLY A 223 3.57 -12.77 0.10
N GLN A 224 4.37 -11.86 0.66
CA GLN A 224 5.37 -11.13 -0.11
C GLN A 224 6.53 -12.02 -0.54
N MET A 225 7.20 -11.63 -1.61
CA MET A 225 8.37 -12.34 -2.15
C MET A 225 9.64 -11.59 -1.80
N GLY A 226 10.75 -12.32 -1.70
CA GLY A 226 12.07 -11.74 -1.49
C GLY A 226 12.39 -11.52 -0.01
N ASN A 227 13.59 -10.98 0.22
CA ASN A 227 14.12 -10.79 1.55
C ASN A 227 13.59 -9.46 2.08
N ASP A 228 13.32 -9.42 3.38
CA ASP A 228 12.83 -8.23 4.05
C ASP A 228 13.28 -8.25 5.51
N ASP A 229 14.37 -7.54 5.81
CA ASP A 229 14.93 -7.52 7.16
C ASP A 229 14.02 -6.81 8.15
N TYR A 230 13.22 -5.84 7.67
CA TYR A 230 12.27 -5.12 8.51
C TYR A 230 11.14 -6.04 8.99
N PHE A 231 10.65 -6.93 8.14
CA PHE A 231 9.64 -7.93 8.51
C PHE A 231 10.21 -9.31 8.88
N GLY A 232 11.53 -9.46 8.92
CA GLY A 232 12.20 -10.71 9.30
C GLY A 232 11.98 -11.86 8.33
N LEU A 233 11.98 -11.60 7.01
CA LEU A 233 11.82 -12.63 5.99
C LEU A 233 13.12 -12.87 5.23
N LYS A 234 13.61 -14.11 5.23
CA LYS A 234 14.80 -14.50 4.43
C LYS A 234 14.47 -14.94 3.01
N ASP A 235 13.29 -15.52 2.78
CA ASP A 235 12.90 -16.13 1.51
C ASP A 235 11.41 -15.88 1.21
N GLY A 236 10.97 -14.63 1.42
CA GLY A 236 9.57 -14.23 1.34
C GLY A 236 8.69 -14.83 2.43
N GLY A 237 7.41 -14.50 2.39
CA GLY A 237 6.40 -14.94 3.34
C GLY A 237 5.98 -16.41 3.17
N ILE A 238 4.82 -16.73 3.71
CA ILE A 238 4.26 -18.09 3.75
C ILE A 238 3.44 -18.39 2.50
N CYS A 239 2.47 -17.53 2.15
CA CYS A 239 1.51 -17.77 1.07
C CYS A 239 2.03 -17.25 -0.29
N LEU A 240 3.20 -17.72 -0.71
CA LEU A 240 3.86 -17.31 -1.96
C LEU A 240 3.08 -17.70 -3.22
N GLY A 241 3.29 -16.95 -4.30
CA GLY A 241 2.69 -17.25 -5.62
C GLY A 241 3.15 -18.60 -6.17
N LYS A 242 4.43 -18.93 -6.00
CA LYS A 242 5.04 -20.22 -6.34
C LYS A 242 5.61 -20.84 -5.07
N ASN A 243 5.51 -22.16 -4.92
CA ASN A 243 6.02 -22.92 -3.78
C ASN A 243 5.63 -22.33 -2.40
N PRO A 244 4.32 -22.12 -2.13
CA PRO A 244 3.88 -21.64 -0.83
C PRO A 244 4.26 -22.62 0.29
N LYS A 245 4.55 -22.09 1.48
CA LYS A 245 4.96 -22.85 2.66
C LYS A 245 3.73 -23.42 3.39
N CYS A 246 2.91 -24.20 2.68
CA CYS A 246 1.61 -24.67 3.17
C CYS A 246 1.70 -25.55 4.42
N ASN A 247 2.84 -26.22 4.65
CA ASN A 247 3.07 -27.04 5.84
C ASN A 247 3.15 -26.23 7.14
N ILE A 248 3.49 -24.94 7.07
CA ILE A 248 3.56 -24.02 8.23
C ILE A 248 2.48 -22.92 8.17
N CYS A 249 1.56 -22.98 7.21
CA CYS A 249 0.56 -21.95 7.01
C CYS A 249 -0.57 -22.07 8.04
N GLY A 250 -0.66 -21.12 8.98
CA GLY A 250 -1.69 -21.12 10.02
C GLY A 250 -3.12 -21.03 9.50
N ILE A 251 -3.31 -20.49 8.29
CA ILE A 251 -4.63 -20.39 7.64
C ILE A 251 -4.92 -21.52 6.64
N ARG A 252 -4.17 -22.63 6.70
CA ARG A 252 -4.35 -23.78 5.80
C ARG A 252 -5.76 -24.38 5.87
N ASP A 253 -6.38 -24.41 7.04
CA ASP A 253 -7.71 -25.00 7.26
C ASP A 253 -8.83 -24.25 6.50
N PHE A 254 -8.59 -23.00 6.12
CA PHE A 254 -9.52 -22.17 5.34
C PHE A 254 -9.20 -22.19 3.84
N CYS A 255 -8.14 -22.87 3.42
CA CYS A 255 -7.51 -22.68 2.11
C CYS A 255 -7.98 -23.74 1.10
N ASN A 256 -8.59 -23.31 0.00
CA ASN A 256 -8.99 -24.14 -1.14
C ASN A 256 -7.83 -24.55 -2.07
N TYR A 257 -6.63 -24.00 -1.85
CA TYR A 257 -5.44 -24.28 -2.66
C TYR A 257 -4.61 -25.44 -2.10
N SER A 258 -4.55 -25.61 -0.78
CA SER A 258 -3.69 -26.61 -0.12
C SER A 258 -4.17 -28.06 -0.30
N PHE A 259 -5.40 -28.24 -0.77
CA PHE A 259 -6.02 -29.54 -1.08
C PHE A 259 -5.92 -29.91 -2.57
N ARG A 260 -5.14 -29.15 -3.35
CA ARG A 260 -4.91 -29.37 -4.79
C ARG A 260 -3.47 -29.81 -5.07
#